data_AF-A0A928W2M5-F1
#
_entry.id   AF-A0A928W2M5-F1
#
_cell.length_a   1.000
_cell.length_b   1.000
_cell.length_c   1.000
_cell.angle_alpha   90.00
_cell.angle_beta   90.00
_cell.angle_gamma   90.00
#
_symmetry.space_group_name_H-M   'P 1'
#
loop_
_entity.id
_entity.type
_entity.pdbx_description
1 polymer ?
#
loop_
_entity_poly.entity_id
_entity_poly.type
_entity_poly.pdbx_seq_one_letter_code
_entity_poly.pdbx_strand_id
1 'polypeptide(L)'
;MMKFNNYLEQCQDDDVLCHKTDLFKVGKIKDAIITAFATVIPNKLQEELSRQKIHIQPTKLVGEGRKSRLTYDNNIWFKEGVNFQVLKAGSKGWQKGKLKINLTLEFIPDEPEEEKSPLDDVRKELEQNNS
;
A
#
# COMPACT_ATOMS: atom_id res chain seq x y z
N MET A 1 7.44 10.10 11.74
CA MET A 1 7.13 9.78 10.34
C MET A 1 6.11 8.64 10.35
N MET A 2 4.87 8.87 9.93
CA MET A 2 3.84 7.82 9.90
C MET A 2 4.16 6.87 8.73
N LYS A 3 4.39 5.58 9.00
CA LYS A 3 4.46 4.53 7.98
C LYS A 3 3.07 4.43 7.32
N PHE A 4 2.89 5.14 6.22
CA PHE A 4 1.82 4.82 5.27
C PHE A 4 2.34 3.69 4.40
N ASN A 5 1.48 2.70 4.14
CA ASN A 5 1.49 1.83 2.97
C ASN A 5 2.86 1.21 2.66
N ASN A 6 2.95 -0.11 2.77
CA ASN A 6 4.19 -0.82 2.47
C ASN A 6 4.46 -0.72 0.97
N TYR A 7 5.28 0.25 0.57
CA TYR A 7 5.69 0.45 -0.80
C TYR A 7 7.06 -0.14 -1.00
N LEU A 8 7.14 -1.26 -1.70
CA LEU A 8 8.39 -1.90 -2.07
C LEU A 8 9.31 -2.03 -0.84
N GLU A 9 8.80 -2.59 0.26
CA GLU A 9 9.62 -2.77 1.49
C GLU A 9 10.86 -3.61 1.23
N GLN A 10 10.84 -4.37 0.13
CA GLN A 10 11.92 -5.22 -0.36
C GLN A 10 13.04 -4.42 -1.05
N CYS A 11 12.83 -3.12 -1.34
CA CYS A 11 13.73 -2.28 -2.12
C CYS A 11 14.10 -0.99 -1.38
N GLN A 12 15.38 -0.62 -1.46
CA GLN A 12 15.93 0.66 -1.01
C GLN A 12 15.60 1.77 -2.02
N ASP A 13 15.66 3.03 -1.59
CA ASP A 13 15.28 4.16 -2.45
C ASP A 13 16.24 4.41 -3.62
N ASP A 14 17.51 4.02 -3.46
CA ASP A 14 18.53 4.09 -4.50
C ASP A 14 18.56 2.87 -5.43
N ASP A 15 17.76 1.83 -5.14
CA ASP A 15 17.59 0.70 -6.05
C ASP A 15 16.96 1.17 -7.37
N VAL A 16 17.18 0.40 -8.43
CA VAL A 16 16.74 0.75 -9.78
C VAL A 16 15.78 -0.30 -10.30
N LEU A 17 14.61 0.14 -10.74
CA LEU A 17 13.65 -0.64 -11.50
C LEU A 17 13.88 -0.41 -12.98
N CYS A 18 13.90 -1.49 -13.76
CA CYS A 18 14.02 -1.44 -15.21
C CYS A 18 12.68 -1.80 -15.85
N HIS A 19 12.18 -0.94 -16.73
CA HIS A 19 11.05 -1.24 -17.59
C HIS A 19 11.49 -1.13 -19.05
N LYS A 20 11.66 -2.29 -19.70
CA LYS A 20 12.26 -2.41 -21.03
C LYS A 20 13.69 -1.85 -21.06
N THR A 21 13.86 -0.60 -21.48
CA THR A 21 15.15 0.10 -21.56
C THR A 21 15.27 1.25 -20.56
N ASP A 22 14.15 1.62 -19.92
CA ASP A 22 14.09 2.78 -19.05
C ASP A 22 14.37 2.38 -17.61
N LEU A 23 15.26 3.14 -16.96
CA LEU A 23 15.68 2.92 -15.58
C LEU A 23 15.08 3.98 -14.67
N PHE A 24 14.46 3.52 -13.58
CA PHE A 24 13.80 4.37 -12.60
C PHE A 24 14.33 4.07 -11.21
N LYS A 25 14.73 5.11 -10.47
CA LYS A 25 14.99 4.95 -9.04
C LYS A 25 13.71 4.57 -8.32
N VAL A 26 13.78 3.58 -7.44
CA VAL A 26 12.67 3.15 -6.58
C VAL A 26 12.13 4.32 -5.77
N GLY A 27 13.01 5.17 -5.21
CA GLY A 27 12.59 6.36 -4.45
C GLY A 27 11.71 7.30 -5.26
N LYS A 28 12.01 7.52 -6.56
CA LYS A 28 11.17 8.37 -7.42
C LYS A 28 9.78 7.77 -7.65
N ILE A 29 9.68 6.45 -7.78
CA ILE A 29 8.39 5.77 -7.91
C ILE A 29 7.60 5.87 -6.60
N LYS A 30 8.25 5.64 -5.44
CA LYS A 30 7.64 5.82 -4.12
C LYS A 30 7.09 7.24 -3.95
N ASP A 31 7.87 8.26 -4.28
CA ASP A 31 7.48 9.67 -4.20
C ASP A 31 6.28 10.00 -5.10
N ALA A 32 6.29 9.52 -6.34
CA ALA A 32 5.19 9.74 -7.28
C ALA A 32 3.87 9.14 -6.74
N ILE A 33 3.95 7.93 -6.17
CA ILE A 33 2.79 7.25 -5.60
C ILE A 33 2.30 7.96 -4.34
N ILE A 34 3.19 8.27 -3.40
CA ILE A 34 2.83 9.02 -2.18
C ILE A 34 2.14 10.35 -2.55
N THR A 35 2.68 11.06 -3.54
CA THR A 35 2.10 12.32 -4.03
C THR A 35 0.70 12.11 -4.60
N ALA A 36 0.50 11.07 -5.42
CA ALA A 36 -0.82 10.74 -5.98
C ALA A 36 -1.85 10.45 -4.88
N PHE A 37 -1.47 9.68 -3.85
CA PHE A 37 -2.33 9.35 -2.71
C PHE A 37 -2.58 10.51 -1.74
N ALA A 38 -1.72 11.53 -1.74
CA ALA A 38 -1.93 12.74 -0.92
C ALA A 38 -2.79 13.81 -1.61
N THR A 39 -2.92 13.76 -2.94
CA THR A 39 -3.46 14.89 -3.72
C THR A 39 -4.56 14.51 -4.71
N VAL A 40 -4.38 13.47 -5.51
CA VAL A 40 -5.26 13.14 -6.63
C VAL A 40 -6.29 12.09 -6.24
N ILE A 41 -5.83 10.97 -5.69
CA ILE A 41 -6.65 9.78 -5.42
C ILE A 41 -7.75 10.06 -4.39
N PRO A 42 -7.50 10.75 -3.25
CA PRO A 42 -8.56 11.04 -2.28
C PRO A 42 -9.73 11.82 -2.88
N ASN A 43 -9.43 12.76 -3.78
CA ASN A 43 -10.45 13.57 -4.45
C ASN A 43 -11.23 12.75 -5.48
N LYS A 44 -10.54 11.93 -6.28
CA LYS A 44 -11.20 11.02 -7.24
C LYS A 44 -12.09 9.99 -6.55
N LEU A 45 -11.67 9.45 -5.41
CA LEU A 45 -12.48 8.55 -4.59
C LEU A 45 -13.77 9.26 -4.13
N GLN A 46 -13.66 10.48 -3.62
CA GLN A 46 -14.83 11.26 -3.20
C GLN A 46 -15.79 11.55 -4.36
N GLU A 47 -15.26 11.86 -5.55
CA GLU A 47 -16.05 12.07 -6.77
C GLU A 47 -16.83 10.79 -7.16
N GLU A 48 -16.19 9.62 -7.12
CA GLU A 48 -16.84 8.32 -7.40
C GLU A 48 -17.91 7.97 -6.39
N LEU A 49 -17.61 8.09 -5.09
CA LEU A 49 -18.59 7.88 -4.03
C LEU A 49 -19.83 8.76 -4.24
N SER A 50 -19.61 10.04 -4.54
CA SER A 50 -20.69 11.00 -4.76
C SER A 50 -21.53 10.65 -5.99
N ARG A 51 -20.89 10.21 -7.08
CA ARG A 51 -21.58 9.72 -8.30
C ARG A 51 -22.45 8.50 -8.02
N GLN A 52 -22.02 7.61 -7.14
CA GLN A 52 -22.81 6.47 -6.68
C GLN A 52 -23.85 6.85 -5.61
N LYS A 53 -24.06 8.15 -5.39
CA LYS A 53 -24.98 8.71 -4.38
C LYS A 53 -24.58 8.37 -2.94
N ILE A 54 -23.34 7.95 -2.72
CA ILE A 54 -22.76 7.68 -1.41
C ILE A 54 -22.15 8.99 -0.89
N HIS A 55 -22.96 9.74 -0.13
CA HIS A 55 -22.56 11.04 0.41
C HIS A 55 -21.85 10.87 1.75
N ILE A 56 -20.53 10.67 1.70
CA ILE A 56 -19.67 10.62 2.89
C ILE A 56 -18.85 11.91 2.94
N GLN A 57 -18.77 12.52 4.12
CA GLN A 57 -17.93 13.69 4.34
C GLN A 57 -16.89 13.38 5.43
N PRO A 58 -15.68 12.95 5.05
CA PRO A 58 -14.62 12.67 6.01
C PRO A 58 -14.25 13.96 6.75
N THR A 59 -14.40 13.97 8.08
CA THR A 59 -14.06 15.12 8.91
C THR A 59 -13.01 14.75 9.95
N LYS A 60 -12.08 15.68 10.19
CA LYS A 60 -11.08 15.58 11.26
C LYS A 60 -11.10 16.83 12.13
N LEU A 61 -10.75 16.67 13.40
CA LEU A 61 -10.53 17.79 14.31
C LEU A 61 -9.15 18.39 14.05
N VAL A 62 -9.10 19.71 13.87
CA VAL A 62 -7.85 20.46 13.69
C VAL A 62 -7.81 21.62 14.68
N GLY A 63 -6.63 21.86 15.26
CA GLY A 63 -6.42 22.82 16.33
C GLY A 63 -6.55 22.18 17.72
N GLU A 64 -6.12 22.92 18.75
CA GLU A 64 -6.05 22.41 20.12
C GLU A 64 -6.99 23.18 21.07
N GLY A 65 -7.55 22.46 22.04
CA GLY A 65 -8.44 23.01 23.07
C GLY A 65 -9.67 23.71 22.49
N ARG A 66 -9.96 24.91 23.02
CA ARG A 66 -11.12 25.73 22.63
C ARG A 66 -11.08 26.26 21.19
N LYS A 67 -9.97 26.08 20.47
CA LYS A 67 -9.81 26.48 19.06
C LYS A 67 -9.93 25.30 18.08
N SER A 68 -10.24 24.10 18.58
CA SER A 68 -10.45 22.95 17.70
C SER A 68 -11.68 23.15 16.81
N ARG A 69 -11.56 22.79 15.54
CA ARG A 69 -12.65 22.83 14.55
C ARG A 69 -12.66 21.59 13.70
N LEU A 70 -13.84 21.17 13.27
CA LEU A 70 -13.99 20.12 12.27
C LEU A 70 -13.66 20.67 10.88
N THR A 71 -12.85 19.95 10.12
CA THR A 71 -12.55 20.27 8.72
C THR A 71 -12.73 19.04 7.86
N TYR A 72 -13.11 19.26 6.60
CA TYR A 72 -13.21 18.22 5.60
C TYR A 72 -11.84 17.90 5.01
N ASP A 73 -11.47 16.63 5.01
CA ASP A 73 -10.21 16.19 4.41
C ASP A 73 -10.35 14.76 3.86
N ASN A 74 -10.35 14.64 2.53
CA ASN A 74 -10.48 13.34 1.86
C ASN A 74 -9.29 12.41 2.18
N ASN A 75 -8.14 12.95 2.61
CA ASN A 75 -6.99 12.11 3.01
C ASN A 75 -7.26 11.25 4.24
N ILE A 76 -8.31 11.53 5.00
CA ILE A 76 -8.67 10.76 6.21
C ILE A 76 -8.88 9.28 5.87
N TRP A 77 -9.41 8.97 4.68
CA TRP A 77 -9.56 7.59 4.18
C TRP A 77 -8.27 6.78 4.26
N PHE A 78 -7.13 7.41 3.97
CA PHE A 78 -5.82 6.75 3.92
C PHE A 78 -4.98 6.97 5.19
N LYS A 79 -5.37 7.95 6.03
CA LYS A 79 -4.62 8.31 7.24
C LYS A 79 -5.18 7.70 8.51
N GLU A 80 -6.34 8.16 8.92
CA GLU A 80 -6.93 7.90 10.24
C GLU A 80 -8.11 6.92 10.17
N GLY A 81 -8.71 6.79 8.99
CA GLY A 81 -9.97 6.10 8.78
C GLY A 81 -11.18 6.97 9.10
N VAL A 82 -12.26 6.75 8.35
CA VAL A 82 -13.54 7.42 8.52
C VAL A 82 -14.41 6.64 9.50
N ASN A 83 -15.06 7.31 10.44
CA ASN A 83 -15.93 6.65 11.42
C ASN A 83 -17.17 6.05 10.74
N PHE A 84 -17.47 4.79 11.07
CA PHE A 84 -18.64 4.05 10.58
C PHE A 84 -19.24 3.18 11.67
N GLN A 85 -20.46 2.70 11.43
CA GLN A 85 -21.06 1.60 12.19
C GLN A 85 -21.48 0.50 11.23
N VAL A 86 -21.28 -0.75 11.63
CA VAL A 86 -21.72 -1.93 10.87
C VAL A 86 -22.72 -2.73 11.69
N LEU A 87 -23.82 -3.13 11.07
CA LEU A 87 -24.75 -4.11 11.60
C LEU A 87 -24.63 -5.37 10.76
N LYS A 88 -24.18 -6.46 11.36
CA LYS A 88 -24.02 -7.75 10.68
C LYS A 88 -25.24 -8.62 10.96
N ALA A 89 -25.68 -9.42 9.98
CA ALA A 89 -26.70 -10.43 10.23
C ALA A 89 -26.25 -11.39 11.34
N GLY A 90 -27.14 -11.70 12.29
CA GLY A 90 -26.82 -12.52 13.47
C GLY A 90 -26.01 -11.82 14.56
N SER A 91 -25.66 -10.54 14.40
CA SER A 91 -24.98 -9.77 15.45
C SER A 91 -25.97 -9.21 16.49
N LYS A 92 -25.48 -8.94 17.70
CA LYS A 92 -26.27 -8.39 18.81
C LYS A 92 -26.58 -6.88 18.68
N GLY A 93 -26.15 -6.22 17.59
CA GLY A 93 -26.39 -4.79 17.36
C GLY A 93 -25.31 -4.10 16.55
N TRP A 94 -25.41 -2.76 16.46
CA TRP A 94 -24.46 -1.92 15.73
C TRP A 94 -23.07 -1.92 16.36
N GLN A 95 -22.05 -2.20 15.55
CA GLN A 95 -20.64 -2.15 15.94
C GLN A 95 -20.02 -0.86 15.43
N LYS A 96 -19.55 0.01 16.33
CA LYS A 96 -18.79 1.22 15.98
C LYS A 96 -17.38 0.85 15.56
N GLY A 97 -16.86 1.52 14.53
CA GLY A 97 -15.50 1.33 14.04
C GLY A 97 -15.09 2.41 13.05
N LYS A 98 -14.02 2.13 12.30
CA LYS A 98 -13.53 3.00 11.24
C LYS A 98 -13.29 2.19 9.97
N LEU A 99 -13.60 2.78 8.82
CA LEU A 99 -13.16 2.30 7.52
C LEU A 99 -11.89 3.07 7.13
N LYS A 100 -10.79 2.34 6.94
CA LYS A 100 -9.50 2.88 6.50
C LYS A 100 -9.02 2.10 5.30
N ILE A 101 -8.52 2.82 4.30
CA ILE A 101 -7.92 2.24 3.10
C ILE A 101 -6.40 2.18 3.34
N ASN A 102 -5.84 0.97 3.23
CA ASN A 102 -4.40 0.75 3.21
C ASN A 102 -4.02 0.27 1.80
N LEU A 103 -2.84 0.67 1.34
CA LEU A 103 -2.28 0.22 0.08
C LEU A 103 -0.97 -0.54 0.34
N THR A 104 -0.75 -1.59 -0.43
CA THR A 104 0.52 -2.32 -0.49
C THR A 104 0.99 -2.31 -1.94
N LEU A 105 2.26 -1.97 -2.15
CA LEU A 105 2.93 -2.10 -3.45
C LEU A 105 4.09 -3.07 -3.26
N GLU A 106 4.10 -4.13 -4.05
CA GLU A 106 5.08 -5.21 -3.92
C GLU A 106 5.79 -5.40 -5.25
N PHE A 107 7.11 -5.63 -5.18
CA PHE A 107 7.85 -6.18 -6.30
C PHE A 107 7.79 -7.70 -6.15
N ILE A 108 7.29 -8.36 -7.18
CA ILE A 108 7.15 -9.82 -7.23
C ILE A 108 8.22 -10.30 -8.21
N PRO A 109 9.40 -10.74 -7.73
CA PRO A 109 10.38 -11.35 -8.62
C PRO A 109 9.82 -12.66 -9.16
N ASP A 110 10.18 -13.00 -10.40
CA ASP A 110 9.96 -14.35 -10.90
C ASP A 110 10.74 -15.34 -10.03
N GLU A 111 10.24 -16.57 -9.93
CA GLU A 111 10.98 -17.64 -9.25
C GLU A 111 12.39 -17.72 -9.87
N PRO A 112 13.45 -17.77 -9.05
CA PRO A 112 14.78 -17.96 -9.61
C PRO A 112 14.76 -19.24 -10.44
N GLU A 113 15.13 -19.13 -11.72
CA GLU A 113 15.48 -20.33 -12.47
C GLU A 113 16.51 -21.06 -11.59
N GLU A 114 16.30 -22.35 -11.32
CA GLU A 114 17.27 -23.16 -10.61
C GLU A 114 18.58 -23.09 -11.41
N GLU A 115 19.47 -22.17 -11.02
CA GLU A 115 20.81 -22.10 -11.55
C GLU A 115 21.44 -23.43 -11.17
N LYS A 116 21.51 -24.36 -12.13
CA LYS A 116 22.35 -25.56 -11.98
C LYS A 116 23.69 -25.06 -11.48
N SER A 117 24.03 -25.40 -10.24
CA SER A 117 25.29 -24.96 -9.69
C SER A 117 26.37 -25.52 -10.61
N PRO A 118 27.39 -24.73 -11.00
CA PRO A 118 28.53 -25.26 -11.76
C PRO A 118 29.19 -26.47 -11.08
N LEU A 119 28.93 -26.68 -9.79
CA LEU A 119 29.43 -27.78 -8.97
C LEU A 119 28.46 -28.97 -8.84
N ASP A 120 27.22 -28.87 -9.34
CA ASP A 120 26.27 -29.99 -9.31
C ASP A 120 26.69 -31.12 -10.24
N ASP A 121 27.38 -30.80 -11.33
CA ASP A 121 27.99 -31.79 -12.21
C ASP A 121 29.16 -32.51 -11.49
N VAL A 122 29.96 -31.76 -10.72
CA VAL A 122 31.07 -32.33 -9.92
C VAL A 122 30.56 -33.25 -8.81
N ARG A 123 29.46 -32.90 -8.13
CA ARG A 123 28.84 -33.76 -7.12
C ARG A 123 28.35 -35.08 -7.71
N LYS A 124 27.72 -35.03 -8.89
CA LYS A 124 27.25 -36.24 -9.58
C LYS A 124 28.39 -37.17 -9.99
N GLU A 125 29.51 -36.61 -10.45
CA GLU A 125 30.70 -37.39 -10.79
C GLU A 125 31.31 -38.08 -9.56
N LEU A 126 31.36 -37.41 -8.40
CA LEU A 126 31.88 -37.99 -7.16
C LEU A 126 30.98 -39.09 -6.59
N GLU A 127 29.66 -39.01 -6.81
CA GLU A 127 28.71 -40.05 -6.39
C GLU A 127 28.78 -41.28 -7.30
N GLN A 128 29.01 -41.10 -8.61
CA GLN A 128 29.16 -42.20 -9.58
C GLN A 128 30.50 -42.93 -9.46
N ASN A 129 31.57 -42.26 -9.04
CA ASN A 129 32.90 -42.86 -8.90
C ASN A 129 33.10 -43.63 -7.58
N ASN A 130 32.14 -43.58 -6.66
CA ASN A 130 32.17 -44.30 -5.37
C ASN A 130 31.20 -45.50 -5.33
N SER A 131 30.62 -45.93 -6.46
CA SER A 131 29.85 -47.18 -6.62
C SER A 131 30.62 -48.20 -7.45
#